data_AF-A0AA38L2G8-F1
#
_entry.id   AF-A0AA38L2G8-F1
#
_cell.length_a   1.000
_cell.length_b   1.000
_cell.length_c   1.000
_cell.angle_alpha   90.00
_cell.angle_beta   90.00
_cell.angle_gamma   90.00
#
_symmetry.space_group_name_H-M   'P 1'
#
loop_
_entity.id
_entity.type
_entity.pdbx_description
1 polymer ?
#
loop_
_entity_poly.entity_id
_entity_poly.type
_entity_poly.pdbx_seq_one_letter_code
_entity_poly.pdbx_strand_id
1 'polypeptide(L)'
;MNKTQRRHFRLQAVPYALVDGVLFKKDVNGVLLRCIGTNQIHRVLEEFHGGPAGGHFAPRVTALKIMRAGYYWPKTFSDCFAWIKRCKNCAFFT
;
A
#
# COMPACT_ATOMS: atom_id res chain seq x y z
N MET A 1 21.34 10.68 -14.82
CA MET A 1 21.40 10.54 -13.34
C MET A 1 22.83 10.75 -12.86
N ASN A 2 23.09 11.83 -12.11
CA ASN A 2 24.41 12.19 -11.57
C ASN A 2 24.83 11.27 -10.39
N LYS A 3 26.07 11.38 -9.90
CA LYS A 3 26.59 10.52 -8.80
C LYS A 3 25.71 10.59 -7.54
N THR A 4 25.25 11.79 -7.15
CA THR A 4 24.41 12.02 -5.97
C THR A 4 23.04 11.36 -6.14
N GLN A 5 22.39 11.53 -7.29
CA GLN A 5 21.10 10.92 -7.61
C GLN A 5 21.20 9.38 -7.65
N ARG A 6 22.30 8.83 -8.19
CA ARG A 6 22.54 7.37 -8.19
C ARG A 6 22.68 6.84 -6.77
N ARG A 7 23.43 7.53 -5.90
CA ARG A 7 23.56 7.16 -4.49
C ARG A 7 22.22 7.22 -3.78
N HIS A 8 21.46 8.29 -3.97
CA HIS A 8 20.13 8.44 -3.39
C HIS A 8 19.17 7.32 -3.83
N PHE A 9 19.12 7.02 -5.12
CA PHE A 9 18.30 5.93 -5.66
C PHE A 9 18.67 4.58 -5.06
N ARG A 10 19.97 4.26 -4.95
CA ARG A 10 20.42 3.01 -4.33
C ARG A 10 19.98 2.90 -2.87
N LEU A 11 20.06 3.99 -2.11
CA LEU A 11 19.59 4.03 -0.71
C LEU A 11 18.07 3.81 -0.62
N GLN A 12 17.30 4.40 -1.52
CA GLN A 12 15.85 4.19 -1.59
C GLN A 12 15.47 2.76 -1.99
N ALA A 13 16.34 2.06 -2.73
CA ALA A 13 16.14 0.68 -3.17
C ALA A 13 16.50 -0.36 -2.10
N VAL A 14 17.29 -0.01 -1.07
CA VAL A 14 17.70 -0.93 0.03
C VAL A 14 16.55 -1.74 0.65
N PRO A 15 15.38 -1.17 0.96
CA PRO A 15 14.29 -1.94 1.55
C PRO A 15 13.56 -2.83 0.53
N TYR A 16 13.94 -2.86 -0.74
CA TYR A 16 13.25 -3.65 -1.75
C TYR A 16 14.03 -4.92 -2.11
N ALA A 17 13.30 -5.98 -2.42
CA ALA A 17 13.84 -7.25 -2.87
C ALA A 17 13.05 -7.76 -4.08
N LEU A 18 13.73 -8.36 -5.04
CA LEU A 18 13.10 -9.06 -6.17
C LEU A 18 13.20 -10.56 -5.90
N VAL A 19 12.05 -11.22 -5.77
CA VAL A 19 11.95 -12.67 -5.53
C VAL A 19 11.09 -13.26 -6.64
N ASP A 20 11.65 -14.16 -7.44
CA ASP A 20 10.98 -14.80 -8.58
C ASP A 20 10.27 -13.81 -9.53
N GLY A 21 10.93 -12.67 -9.80
CA GLY A 21 10.38 -11.61 -10.67
C GLY A 21 9.31 -10.73 -10.01
N VAL A 22 8.97 -10.95 -8.74
CA VAL A 22 8.03 -10.14 -7.98
C VAL A 22 8.77 -9.19 -7.04
N LEU A 23 8.40 -7.91 -7.06
CA LEU A 23 8.99 -6.89 -6.20
C LEU A 23 8.32 -6.92 -4.82
N PHE A 24 9.14 -6.92 -3.77
CA PHE A 24 8.73 -6.83 -2.38
C PHE A 24 9.40 -5.65 -1.69
N LYS A 25 8.72 -5.10 -0.69
CA LYS A 25 9.29 -4.17 0.28
C LYS A 25 9.41 -4.86 1.64
N LYS A 26 10.59 -4.79 2.24
CA LYS A 26 10.86 -5.15 3.63
C LYS A 26 10.29 -4.07 4.56
N ASP A 27 9.45 -4.49 5.50
CA ASP A 27 9.03 -3.63 6.60
C ASP A 27 10.14 -3.50 7.66
N VAL A 28 9.86 -2.75 8.73
CA VAL A 28 10.83 -2.54 9.83
C VAL A 28 11.16 -3.82 10.61
N ASN A 29 10.31 -4.84 10.53
CA ASN A 29 10.50 -6.14 11.15
C ASN A 29 11.12 -7.17 10.19
N GLY A 30 11.47 -6.76 8.96
CA GLY A 30 12.00 -7.64 7.92
C GLY A 30 10.95 -8.46 7.16
N VAL A 31 9.66 -8.25 7.41
CA VAL A 31 8.56 -8.92 6.70
C VAL A 31 8.46 -8.39 5.27
N LEU A 32 8.31 -9.30 4.31
CA LEU A 32 8.18 -8.98 2.90
C LEU A 32 6.72 -8.65 2.54
N LEU A 33 6.50 -7.43 2.08
CA LEU A 33 5.22 -6.95 1.55
C LEU A 33 5.32 -6.89 0.03
N ARG A 34 4.45 -7.62 -0.67
CA ARG A 34 4.38 -7.61 -2.13
C ARG A 34 4.01 -6.22 -2.64
N CYS A 35 4.86 -5.65 -3.47
CA CYS A 35 4.57 -4.41 -4.17
C CYS A 35 3.50 -4.68 -5.23
N ILE A 36 2.43 -3.90 -5.21
CA ILE A 36 1.36 -3.99 -6.22
C ILE A 36 1.43 -2.83 -7.22
N GLY A 37 1.02 -3.12 -8.46
CA GLY A 37 0.92 -2.13 -9.51
C GLY A 37 -0.33 -1.26 -9.39
N THR A 38 -0.33 -0.10 -10.07
CA THR A 38 -1.45 0.85 -10.08
C THR A 38 -2.77 0.23 -10.52
N ASN A 39 -2.71 -0.72 -11.46
CA ASN A 39 -3.86 -1.50 -11.95
C ASN A 39 -4.50 -2.41 -10.89
N GLN A 40 -3.79 -2.71 -9.79
CA GLN A 40 -4.28 -3.57 -8.71
C GLN A 40 -4.78 -2.77 -7.51
N ILE A 41 -4.34 -1.52 -7.34
CA ILE A 41 -4.63 -0.69 -6.16
C ILE A 41 -6.14 -0.58 -5.91
N HIS A 42 -6.93 -0.27 -6.94
CA HIS A 42 -8.38 -0.11 -6.79
C HIS A 42 -9.04 -1.36 -6.22
N ARG A 43 -8.70 -2.54 -6.77
CA ARG A 43 -9.26 -3.81 -6.33
C ARG A 43 -8.88 -4.12 -4.88
N VAL A 44 -7.63 -3.83 -4.48
CA VAL A 44 -7.18 -4.00 -3.10
C VAL A 44 -7.89 -3.02 -2.15
N LEU A 45 -8.06 -1.76 -2.55
CA LEU A 45 -8.80 -0.77 -1.76
C LEU A 45 -10.26 -1.17 -1.55
N GLU A 46 -10.92 -1.67 -2.60
CA GLU A 46 -12.29 -2.15 -2.55
C GLU A 46 -12.41 -3.36 -1.62
N GLU A 47 -11.62 -4.41 -1.85
CA GLU A 47 -11.58 -5.66 -1.07
C GLU A 47 -11.44 -5.38 0.44
N PHE A 48 -10.51 -4.51 0.82
CA PHE A 48 -10.17 -4.25 2.23
C PHE A 48 -10.98 -3.13 2.88
N HIS A 49 -11.79 -2.37 2.12
CA HIS A 49 -12.69 -1.37 2.68
C HIS A 49 -14.15 -1.82 2.66
N GLY A 50 -14.73 -2.04 1.49
CA GLY A 50 -16.15 -2.36 1.30
C GLY A 50 -16.41 -3.80 0.86
N GLY A 51 -15.37 -4.53 0.48
CA GLY A 51 -15.45 -5.93 0.05
C GLY A 51 -15.38 -6.93 1.19
N PRO A 52 -15.19 -8.23 0.86
CA PRO A 52 -15.21 -9.34 1.83
C PRO A 52 -14.21 -9.22 2.99
N ALA A 53 -12.97 -8.75 2.73
CA ALA A 53 -11.98 -8.50 3.78
C ALA A 53 -12.18 -7.14 4.51
N GLY A 54 -13.17 -6.37 4.06
CA GLY A 54 -13.51 -5.04 4.52
C GLY A 54 -14.46 -5.02 5.72
N GLY A 55 -15.14 -3.89 5.88
CA GLY A 55 -16.00 -3.59 7.03
C GLY A 55 -16.23 -2.09 7.22
N HIS A 56 -16.03 -1.30 6.17
CA HIS A 56 -16.07 0.17 6.20
C HIS A 56 -15.15 0.80 7.25
N PHE A 57 -14.00 0.18 7.51
CA PHE A 57 -13.03 0.67 8.48
C PHE A 57 -12.45 2.04 8.08
N ALA A 58 -12.03 2.79 9.11
CA ALA A 58 -11.33 4.06 8.95
C ALA A 58 -10.07 3.91 8.09
N PRO A 59 -9.64 4.95 7.34
CA PRO A 59 -8.57 4.84 6.36
C PRO A 59 -7.25 4.27 6.87
N ARG A 60 -6.84 4.68 8.09
CA ARG A 60 -5.63 4.17 8.73
C ARG A 60 -5.72 2.68 9.04
N VAL A 61 -6.89 2.23 9.50
CA VAL A 61 -7.13 0.81 9.81
C VAL A 61 -7.11 -0.02 8.53
N THR A 62 -7.77 0.45 7.47
CA THR A 62 -7.75 -0.19 6.15
C THR A 62 -6.33 -0.34 5.61
N ALA A 63 -5.53 0.74 5.62
CA ALA A 63 -4.13 0.70 5.18
C ALA A 63 -3.30 -0.33 5.97
N LEU A 64 -3.47 -0.39 7.29
CA LEU A 64 -2.78 -1.37 8.12
C LEU A 64 -3.23 -2.81 7.83
N LYS A 65 -4.52 -3.04 7.55
CA LYS A 65 -5.02 -4.37 7.16
C LYS A 65 -4.44 -4.82 5.82
N ILE A 66 -4.36 -3.92 4.84
CA ILE A 66 -3.73 -4.17 3.54
C ILE A 66 -2.25 -4.56 3.71
N MET A 67 -1.51 -3.81 4.54
CA MET A 67 -0.10 -4.12 4.82
C MET A 67 0.05 -5.44 5.58
N ARG A 68 -0.82 -5.73 6.55
CA ARG A 68 -0.82 -7.02 7.26
C ARG A 68 -1.16 -8.20 6.36
N ALA A 69 -1.95 -7.99 5.31
CA ALA A 69 -2.21 -8.99 4.29
C ALA A 69 -1.05 -9.14 3.28
N GLY A 70 0.06 -8.41 3.47
CA GLY A 70 1.25 -8.54 2.66
C GLY A 70 1.25 -7.68 1.39
N TYR A 71 0.41 -6.64 1.28
CA TYR A 71 0.41 -5.74 0.13
C TYR A 71 1.03 -4.39 0.45
N TYR A 72 1.73 -3.81 -0.51
CA TYR A 72 2.35 -2.50 -0.37
C TYR A 72 2.36 -1.69 -1.67
N TRP A 73 2.18 -0.38 -1.52
CA TRP A 73 2.63 0.62 -2.49
C TRP A 73 3.01 1.92 -1.75
N PRO A 74 3.85 2.79 -2.33
CA PRO A 74 4.35 3.98 -1.62
C PRO A 74 3.27 4.90 -1.04
N LYS A 75 2.09 4.93 -1.66
CA LYS A 75 0.96 5.79 -1.30
C LYS A 75 -0.16 5.07 -0.54
N THR A 76 0.11 3.91 0.07
CA THR A 76 -0.91 3.07 0.73
C THR A 76 -1.86 3.87 1.63
N PHE A 77 -1.32 4.68 2.54
CA PHE A 77 -2.13 5.48 3.47
C PHE A 77 -2.91 6.61 2.79
N SER A 78 -2.26 7.41 1.94
CA SER A 78 -2.90 8.55 1.28
C SER A 78 -3.98 8.10 0.30
N ASP A 79 -3.75 7.00 -0.40
CA ASP A 79 -4.72 6.46 -1.35
C ASP A 79 -5.91 5.84 -0.61
N CYS A 80 -5.69 5.14 0.52
CA CYS A 80 -6.79 4.71 1.39
C CYS A 80 -7.64 5.90 1.85
N PHE A 81 -7.01 7.00 2.28
CA PHE A 81 -7.72 8.20 2.73
C PHE A 81 -8.54 8.82 1.60
N ALA A 82 -7.93 9.06 0.44
CA ALA A 82 -8.60 9.65 -0.71
C ALA A 82 -9.73 8.76 -1.25
N TRP A 83 -9.56 7.44 -1.21
CA TRP A 83 -10.55 6.46 -1.62
C TRP A 83 -11.78 6.47 -0.71
N ILE A 84 -11.55 6.34 0.59
CA ILE A 84 -12.63 6.20 1.59
C ILE A 84 -13.40 7.51 1.77
N LYS A 85 -12.75 8.68 1.59
CA LYS A 85 -13.44 9.97 1.57
C LYS A 85 -14.54 10.04 0.50
N ARG A 86 -14.45 9.24 -0.57
CA ARG A 86 -15.45 9.16 -1.64
C ARG A 86 -16.47 8.02 -1.43
N CYS A 87 -16.34 7.25 -0.37
CA CYS A 87 -17.26 6.15 -0.07
C CYS A 87 -18.59 6.69 0.44
N LYS A 88 -19.67 6.46 -0.32
CA LYS A 88 -21.02 6.93 0.02
C LYS A 88 -21.52 6.40 1.36
N ASN A 89 -21.16 5.15 1.71
CA ASN A 89 -21.54 4.52 2.97
C ASN A 89 -20.81 5.13 4.17
N CYS A 90 -19.66 5.78 3.96
CA CYS A 90 -18.84 6.39 5.01
C CYS A 90 -18.96 7.92 5.07
N ALA A 91 -19.49 8.56 4.02
CA ALA A 91 -19.57 10.02 3.92
C ALA A 91 -20.44 10.67 5.01
N PHE A 92 -21.29 9.91 5.70
CA PHE A 92 -22.09 10.38 6.82
C PHE A 92 -21.35 10.39 8.17
N PHE A 93 -20.14 9.80 8.23
CA PHE A 93 -19.36 9.61 9.45
C PHE A 93 -18.00 10.36 9.42
N THR A 94 -17.83 11.31 8.50
CA THR A 94 -16.61 12.14 8.35
C THR A 94 -16.91 13.62 8.50
#